data_AF-A0A7C2EC77-F1
#
_entry.id   AF-A0A7C2EC77-F1
#
_cell.length_a   1.000
_cell.length_b   1.000
_cell.length_c   1.000
_cell.angle_alpha   90.00
_cell.angle_beta   90.00
_cell.angle_gamma   90.00
#
_symmetry.space_group_name_H-M   'P 1'
#
loop_
_entity.id
_entity.type
_entity.pdbx_description
1 polymer ?
#
loop_
_entity_poly.entity_id
_entity_poly.type
_entity_poly.pdbx_seq_one_letter_code
_entity_poly.pdbx_strand_id
1 'polypeptide(L)'
;MPILQSVPDSLPVSQLYPLIHFLTAYWLPAVAEQQDARPTTILIDLNCRRLMLFSGRKLVFSRPVAVGKPETPTPVGNWRIKRKAMNWGNGFGTRWLGLDVPWGIYGIHGTNKPYSIGGYESAGCIRMFNADVENLYSLVHTGTPVIIVGKLLRGPRVMRRGDCGSDVIEVQRVLKRQGFYAGPLDGNFGWAMRAAVERFREAHGLPPDDAVDDPVYRLLGL
;
A
#
# COMPACT_ATOMS: atom_id res chain seq x y z
N MET A 1 56.36 -65.60 -37.68
CA MET A 1 55.42 -64.48 -37.45
C MET A 1 55.75 -63.35 -38.43
N PRO A 2 54.73 -62.61 -38.90
CA PRO A 2 54.65 -62.02 -40.25
C PRO A 2 55.45 -60.69 -40.36
N ILE A 3 56.14 -60.42 -41.48
CA ILE A 3 55.71 -59.78 -42.76
C ILE A 3 55.96 -58.25 -42.79
N LEU A 4 56.78 -57.86 -43.78
CA LEU A 4 56.94 -56.59 -44.54
C LEU A 4 57.39 -55.34 -43.76
N GLN A 5 58.64 -54.87 -43.88
CA GLN A 5 59.31 -54.18 -45.02
C GLN A 5 58.78 -52.78 -45.39
N SER A 6 59.77 -51.87 -45.49
CA SER A 6 59.89 -50.69 -46.37
C SER A 6 59.61 -49.27 -45.82
N VAL A 7 60.72 -48.56 -45.51
CA VAL A 7 61.23 -47.23 -45.97
C VAL A 7 60.43 -46.55 -47.13
N PRO A 8 60.44 -45.21 -47.43
CA PRO A 8 61.17 -44.03 -46.89
C PRO A 8 60.38 -42.68 -46.71
N ASP A 9 61.10 -41.68 -46.20
CA ASP A 9 61.17 -40.23 -46.49
C ASP A 9 60.04 -39.41 -47.17
N SER A 10 59.76 -38.28 -46.50
CA SER A 10 59.61 -36.90 -47.02
C SER A 10 58.24 -36.33 -47.47
N LEU A 11 58.15 -34.99 -47.26
CA LEU A 11 57.30 -33.95 -47.88
C LEU A 11 56.16 -33.35 -46.98
N PRO A 12 55.74 -32.06 -47.19
CA PRO A 12 56.20 -30.92 -46.39
C PRO A 12 55.06 -30.14 -45.67
N VAL A 13 55.44 -29.29 -44.71
CA VAL A 13 54.55 -28.43 -43.92
C VAL A 13 54.07 -27.22 -44.74
N SER A 14 53.09 -27.40 -45.63
CA SER A 14 52.41 -26.26 -46.27
C SER A 14 51.13 -26.65 -47.03
N GLN A 15 50.08 -27.17 -46.37
CA GLN A 15 48.70 -27.19 -46.90
C GLN A 15 47.62 -27.33 -45.80
N LEU A 16 47.56 -26.39 -44.85
CA LEU A 16 46.36 -26.18 -44.02
C LEU A 16 46.15 -24.68 -43.78
N TYR A 17 45.52 -24.02 -44.73
CA TYR A 17 44.88 -22.70 -44.54
C TYR A 17 43.40 -22.93 -44.14
N PRO A 18 42.60 -21.92 -43.78
CA PRO A 18 42.55 -21.22 -42.48
C PRO A 18 41.09 -21.06 -42.01
N LEU A 19 40.67 -21.60 -40.86
CA LEU A 19 39.29 -21.36 -40.38
C LEU A 19 39.23 -21.24 -38.86
N ILE A 20 39.60 -20.07 -38.36
CA ILE A 20 39.07 -19.55 -37.10
C ILE A 20 38.28 -18.30 -37.46
N HIS A 21 37.05 -18.53 -37.91
CA HIS A 21 36.07 -17.46 -38.05
C HIS A 21 35.80 -16.85 -36.68
N PHE A 22 35.91 -15.53 -36.62
CA PHE A 22 35.38 -14.67 -35.58
C PHE A 22 33.90 -15.00 -35.31
N LEU A 23 33.64 -15.79 -34.27
CA LEU A 23 32.36 -15.91 -33.60
C LEU A 23 32.71 -16.03 -32.11
N THR A 24 32.87 -14.92 -31.40
CA THR A 24 31.92 -14.60 -30.33
C THR A 24 31.92 -13.08 -30.11
N ALA A 25 31.30 -12.33 -31.02
CA ALA A 25 30.80 -11.01 -30.68
C ALA A 25 29.74 -11.18 -29.58
N TYR A 26 30.16 -10.98 -28.33
CA TYR A 26 29.37 -10.67 -27.14
C TYR A 26 27.89 -11.05 -27.22
N TRP A 27 27.59 -12.34 -27.08
CA TRP A 27 26.36 -12.75 -26.41
C TRP A 27 26.56 -12.46 -24.92
N LEU A 28 26.48 -11.17 -24.55
CA LEU A 28 26.01 -10.84 -23.21
C LEU A 28 24.58 -11.36 -23.21
N PRO A 29 24.21 -12.39 -22.44
CA PRO A 29 22.80 -12.55 -22.16
C PRO A 29 22.38 -11.18 -21.63
N ALA A 30 21.39 -10.55 -22.26
CA ALA A 30 20.62 -9.53 -21.58
C ALA A 30 20.38 -10.13 -20.20
N VAL A 31 20.95 -9.53 -19.15
CA VAL A 31 20.77 -10.01 -17.79
C VAL A 31 19.28 -10.03 -17.65
N ALA A 32 18.70 -11.22 -17.80
CA ALA A 32 17.28 -11.42 -17.81
C ALA A 32 16.93 -10.96 -16.41
N GLU A 33 16.32 -9.77 -16.33
CA GLU A 33 15.97 -9.14 -15.08
C GLU A 33 15.20 -10.21 -14.34
N GLN A 34 15.85 -10.83 -13.34
CA GLN A 34 15.26 -11.97 -12.68
C GLN A 34 13.94 -11.45 -12.18
N GLN A 35 12.88 -12.11 -12.61
CA GLN A 35 11.52 -11.76 -12.27
C GLN A 35 11.24 -12.19 -10.82
N ASP A 36 12.21 -11.94 -9.94
CA ASP A 36 12.01 -11.85 -8.52
C ASP A 36 10.84 -10.90 -8.32
N ALA A 37 9.77 -11.44 -7.75
CA ALA A 37 8.50 -10.80 -7.58
C ALA A 37 8.69 -9.52 -6.77
N ARG A 38 8.93 -8.40 -7.46
CA ARG A 38 9.13 -7.10 -6.83
C ARG A 38 7.96 -6.85 -5.88
N PRO A 39 8.24 -6.38 -4.66
CA PRO A 39 7.22 -6.25 -3.62
C PRO A 39 6.04 -5.45 -4.16
N THR A 40 4.85 -5.95 -3.91
CA THR A 40 3.62 -5.30 -4.34
C THR A 40 3.22 -4.21 -3.34
N THR A 41 2.55 -3.17 -3.83
CA THR A 41 1.99 -2.09 -3.00
C THR A 41 0.64 -1.70 -3.55
N ILE A 42 -0.34 -1.56 -2.66
CA ILE A 42 -1.67 -1.05 -3.01
C ILE A 42 -1.69 0.45 -2.72
N LEU A 43 -2.09 1.25 -3.71
CA LEU A 43 -2.45 2.65 -3.54
C LEU A 43 -3.95 2.81 -3.77
N ILE A 44 -4.65 3.47 -2.85
CA ILE A 44 -6.07 3.78 -2.97
C ILE A 44 -6.22 5.29 -2.93
N ASP A 45 -6.78 5.86 -3.98
CA ASP A 45 -7.08 7.29 -4.07
C ASP A 45 -8.59 7.49 -3.90
N LEU A 46 -8.98 8.15 -2.82
CA LEU A 46 -10.37 8.41 -2.46
C LEU A 46 -11.01 9.53 -3.30
N ASN A 47 -10.22 10.40 -3.93
CA ASN A 47 -10.72 11.49 -4.77
C ASN A 47 -11.24 10.94 -6.11
N CYS A 48 -10.44 10.08 -6.75
CA CYS A 48 -10.84 9.42 -8.01
C CYS A 48 -11.50 8.05 -7.80
N ARG A 49 -11.57 7.56 -6.55
CA ARG A 49 -12.16 6.26 -6.16
C ARG A 49 -11.57 5.11 -6.95
N ARG A 50 -10.25 5.02 -6.93
CA ARG A 50 -9.49 3.97 -7.62
C ARG A 50 -8.55 3.26 -6.67
N LEU A 51 -8.43 1.95 -6.85
CA LEU A 51 -7.38 1.13 -6.30
C LEU A 51 -6.36 0.82 -7.41
N MET A 52 -5.09 1.02 -7.12
CA MET A 52 -3.96 0.77 -8.00
C MET A 52 -3.03 -0.23 -7.33
N LEU A 53 -2.68 -1.29 -8.05
CA LEU A 53 -1.67 -2.25 -7.60
C LEU A 53 -0.37 -1.97 -8.33
N PHE A 54 0.71 -1.78 -7.58
CA PHE A 54 2.06 -1.61 -8.11
C PHE A 54 2.92 -2.83 -7.77
N SER A 55 3.87 -3.15 -8.65
CA SER A 55 4.99 -4.07 -8.39
C SER A 55 6.29 -3.30 -8.66
N GLY A 56 6.98 -2.93 -7.58
CA GLY A 56 7.98 -1.86 -7.64
C GLY A 56 7.35 -0.56 -8.18
N ARG A 57 7.90 -0.01 -9.27
CA ARG A 57 7.38 1.21 -9.93
C ARG A 57 6.34 0.93 -11.03
N LYS A 58 6.12 -0.34 -11.39
CA LYS A 58 5.22 -0.71 -12.49
C LYS A 58 3.79 -0.79 -11.98
N LEU A 59 2.87 -0.05 -12.61
CA LEU A 59 1.44 -0.23 -12.41
C LEU A 59 1.02 -1.58 -13.01
N VAL A 60 0.52 -2.48 -12.15
CA VAL A 60 0.00 -3.80 -12.54
C VAL A 60 -1.43 -3.67 -13.04
N PHE A 61 -2.28 -3.00 -12.25
CA PHE A 61 -3.64 -2.65 -12.68
C PHE A 61 -4.20 -1.46 -11.90
N SER A 62 -5.30 -0.92 -12.40
CA SER A 62 -6.11 0.07 -11.70
C SER A 62 -7.61 -0.23 -11.87
N ARG A 63 -8.35 -0.26 -10.76
CA ARG A 63 -9.78 -0.62 -10.73
C ARG A 63 -10.61 0.43 -9.98
N PRO A 64 -11.86 0.68 -10.40
CA PRO A 64 -12.77 1.52 -9.63
C PRO A 64 -13.15 0.84 -8.32
N VAL A 65 -13.38 1.63 -7.27
CA VAL A 65 -13.79 1.14 -5.95
C VAL A 65 -14.95 1.94 -5.38
N ALA A 66 -15.74 1.35 -4.48
CA ALA A 66 -16.58 2.13 -3.56
C ALA A 66 -15.81 2.39 -2.28
N VAL A 67 -16.02 3.56 -1.68
CA VAL A 67 -15.36 3.98 -0.43
C VAL A 67 -16.40 4.39 0.61
N GLY A 68 -15.93 4.69 1.82
CA GLY A 68 -16.76 5.08 2.95
C GLY A 68 -17.51 6.37 2.72
N LYS A 69 -18.70 6.48 3.31
CA LYS A 69 -19.48 7.72 3.36
C LYS A 69 -18.75 8.79 4.20
N PRO A 70 -19.08 10.09 4.07
CA PRO A 70 -18.53 11.13 4.96
C PRO A 70 -18.72 10.83 6.46
N GLU A 71 -19.83 10.19 6.83
CA GLU A 71 -20.13 9.82 8.22
C GLU A 71 -19.34 8.58 8.66
N THR A 72 -18.91 7.73 7.74
CA THR A 72 -18.14 6.50 7.99
C THR A 72 -16.97 6.40 7.02
N PRO A 73 -16.00 7.34 7.11
CA PRO A 73 -15.01 7.54 6.07
C PRO A 73 -14.04 6.35 5.98
N THR A 74 -13.51 6.11 4.78
CA THR A 74 -12.38 5.19 4.60
C THR A 74 -11.13 5.78 5.27
N PRO A 75 -10.35 4.97 6.01
CA PRO A 75 -9.24 5.46 6.80
C PRO A 75 -8.07 5.87 5.89
N VAL A 76 -7.89 7.17 5.67
CA VAL A 76 -6.67 7.74 5.06
C VAL A 76 -5.47 7.43 5.95
N GLY A 77 -4.37 6.98 5.36
CA GLY A 77 -3.18 6.57 6.09
C GLY A 77 -2.37 5.47 5.40
N ASN A 78 -1.34 5.01 6.11
CA ASN A 78 -0.48 3.91 5.67
C ASN A 78 -0.82 2.67 6.49
N TRP A 79 -1.31 1.65 5.81
CA TRP A 79 -1.78 0.40 6.39
C TRP A 79 -1.06 -0.79 5.74
N ARG A 80 -1.37 -1.99 6.20
CA ARG A 80 -0.95 -3.26 5.62
C ARG A 80 -2.10 -4.23 5.58
N ILE A 81 -2.01 -5.20 4.67
CA ILE A 81 -2.87 -6.37 4.70
C ILE A 81 -2.56 -7.18 5.97
N LYS A 82 -3.46 -7.15 6.94
CA LYS A 82 -3.36 -7.89 8.20
C LYS A 82 -3.79 -9.35 8.06
N ARG A 83 -4.84 -9.60 7.28
CA ARG A 83 -5.40 -10.95 7.08
C ARG A 83 -6.16 -11.07 5.77
N LYS A 84 -6.32 -12.30 5.29
CA LYS A 84 -7.02 -12.63 4.04
C LYS A 84 -8.07 -13.72 4.29
N ALA A 85 -9.23 -13.63 3.67
CA ALA A 85 -10.29 -14.64 3.75
C ALA A 85 -11.09 -14.74 2.44
N MET A 86 -11.59 -15.94 2.10
CA MET A 86 -12.38 -16.17 0.89
C MET A 86 -13.89 -16.09 1.11
N ASN A 87 -14.40 -16.16 2.34
CA ASN A 87 -15.83 -16.09 2.62
C ASN A 87 -16.07 -15.43 3.99
N TRP A 88 -15.74 -14.13 4.09
CA TRP A 88 -15.86 -13.39 5.36
C TRP A 88 -17.32 -13.18 5.80
N GLY A 89 -18.25 -13.17 4.85
CA GLY A 89 -19.69 -13.07 5.10
C GLY A 89 -20.46 -12.58 3.87
N ASN A 90 -21.78 -12.77 3.85
CA ASN A 90 -22.64 -12.57 2.68
C ASN A 90 -22.54 -11.18 2.02
N GLY A 91 -22.28 -10.13 2.80
CA GLY A 91 -22.15 -8.75 2.29
C GLY A 91 -20.78 -8.39 1.70
N PHE A 92 -19.78 -9.24 1.87
CA PHE A 92 -18.37 -8.94 1.57
C PHE A 92 -17.87 -9.51 0.24
N GLY A 93 -18.77 -10.15 -0.52
CA GLY A 93 -18.43 -10.79 -1.79
C GLY A 93 -17.50 -11.99 -1.59
N THR A 94 -16.68 -12.26 -2.61
CA THR A 94 -15.88 -13.50 -2.71
C THR A 94 -14.51 -13.43 -2.04
N ARG A 95 -14.01 -12.25 -1.66
CA ARG A 95 -12.72 -12.12 -0.98
C ARG A 95 -12.75 -10.95 -0.01
N TRP A 96 -12.00 -11.10 1.08
CA TRP A 96 -11.79 -10.09 2.10
C TRP A 96 -10.30 -9.96 2.43
N LEU A 97 -9.80 -8.74 2.43
CA LEU A 97 -8.43 -8.35 2.75
C LEU A 97 -8.50 -7.34 3.91
N GLY A 98 -8.32 -7.81 5.15
CA GLY A 98 -8.40 -6.97 6.34
C GLY A 98 -7.16 -6.08 6.48
N LEU A 99 -7.37 -4.83 6.88
CA LEU A 99 -6.32 -3.84 7.14
C LEU A 99 -5.95 -3.81 8.63
N ASP A 100 -4.73 -3.37 8.95
CA ASP A 100 -4.22 -3.18 10.31
C ASP A 100 -4.57 -1.82 10.93
N VAL A 101 -5.76 -1.31 10.62
CA VAL A 101 -6.29 -0.07 11.21
C VAL A 101 -6.61 -0.33 12.70
N PRO A 102 -6.04 0.44 13.64
CA PRO A 102 -6.10 0.09 15.06
C PRO A 102 -7.45 0.40 15.73
N TRP A 103 -8.25 1.31 15.16
CA TRP A 103 -9.54 1.73 15.75
C TRP A 103 -10.77 1.02 15.17
N GLY A 104 -10.62 0.08 14.24
CA GLY A 104 -11.78 -0.60 13.69
C GLY A 104 -11.46 -1.71 12.68
N ILE A 105 -12.51 -2.39 12.25
CA ILE A 105 -12.41 -3.45 11.24
C ILE A 105 -12.61 -2.83 9.87
N TYR A 106 -11.49 -2.61 9.19
CA TYR A 106 -11.47 -2.11 7.81
C TYR A 106 -10.89 -3.16 6.88
N GLY A 107 -11.33 -3.16 5.63
CA GLY A 107 -10.84 -4.10 4.63
C GLY A 107 -11.14 -3.67 3.20
N ILE A 108 -10.41 -4.29 2.28
CA ILE A 108 -10.69 -4.29 0.86
C ILE A 108 -11.43 -5.59 0.56
N HIS A 109 -12.59 -5.52 -0.08
CA HIS A 109 -13.43 -6.70 -0.27
C HIS A 109 -14.29 -6.63 -1.52
N GLY A 110 -14.86 -7.78 -1.92
CA GLY A 110 -15.83 -7.88 -3.00
C GLY A 110 -17.18 -7.26 -2.61
N THR A 111 -18.23 -7.47 -3.39
CA THR A 111 -19.56 -6.99 -3.01
C THR A 111 -20.69 -7.78 -3.63
N ASN A 112 -21.83 -7.83 -2.96
CA ASN A 112 -23.11 -8.24 -3.52
C ASN A 112 -23.93 -7.04 -4.05
N LYS A 113 -23.39 -5.82 -4.00
CA LYS A 113 -24.00 -4.58 -4.52
C LYS A 113 -23.07 -3.94 -5.57
N PRO A 114 -22.90 -4.57 -6.74
CA PRO A 114 -21.96 -4.09 -7.76
C PRO A 114 -22.24 -2.65 -8.23
N TYR A 115 -23.49 -2.21 -8.19
CA TYR A 115 -23.89 -0.83 -8.49
C TYR A 115 -23.29 0.22 -7.52
N SER A 116 -22.80 -0.18 -6.34
CA SER A 116 -22.17 0.74 -5.40
C SER A 116 -20.74 1.13 -5.78
N ILE A 117 -20.10 0.39 -6.69
CA ILE A 117 -18.72 0.66 -7.12
C ILE A 117 -18.64 2.02 -7.81
N GLY A 118 -17.66 2.83 -7.42
CA GLY A 118 -17.49 4.19 -7.91
C GLY A 118 -18.26 5.24 -7.09
N GLY A 119 -18.87 4.87 -5.95
CA GLY A 119 -19.56 5.80 -5.05
C GLY A 119 -19.01 5.84 -3.61
N TYR A 120 -19.60 6.71 -2.78
CA TYR A 120 -19.39 6.81 -1.33
C TYR A 120 -20.51 6.02 -0.62
N GLU A 121 -20.38 4.70 -0.54
CA GLU A 121 -21.51 3.79 -0.26
C GLU A 121 -21.26 2.79 0.87
N SER A 122 -20.04 2.75 1.41
CA SER A 122 -19.65 1.79 2.44
C SER A 122 -19.64 2.41 3.84
N ALA A 123 -19.52 1.55 4.85
CA ALA A 123 -19.27 1.95 6.24
C ALA A 123 -17.76 2.13 6.52
N GLY A 124 -16.98 2.55 5.52
CA GLY A 124 -15.53 2.79 5.62
C GLY A 124 -14.66 1.77 4.88
N CYS A 125 -15.17 0.57 4.61
CA CYS A 125 -14.44 -0.45 3.85
C CYS A 125 -14.36 -0.11 2.35
N ILE A 126 -13.36 -0.66 1.66
CA ILE A 126 -13.17 -0.46 0.22
C ILE A 126 -13.84 -1.63 -0.52
N ARG A 127 -14.84 -1.34 -1.34
CA ARG A 127 -15.53 -2.36 -2.15
C ARG A 127 -14.95 -2.41 -3.56
N MET A 128 -14.82 -3.61 -4.08
CA MET A 128 -14.43 -3.92 -5.45
C MET A 128 -15.46 -4.85 -6.10
N PHE A 129 -15.48 -4.93 -7.42
CA PHE A 129 -16.14 -6.03 -8.10
C PHE A 129 -15.49 -7.37 -7.69
N ASN A 130 -16.28 -8.44 -7.64
CA ASN A 130 -15.79 -9.76 -7.16
C ASN A 130 -14.61 -10.27 -8.00
N ALA A 131 -14.69 -10.18 -9.33
CA ALA A 131 -13.58 -10.56 -10.21
C ALA A 131 -12.31 -9.74 -9.96
N ASP A 132 -12.44 -8.44 -9.65
CA ASP A 132 -11.30 -7.57 -9.38
C ASP A 132 -10.64 -7.88 -8.04
N VAL A 133 -11.42 -8.14 -6.99
CA VAL A 133 -10.85 -8.53 -5.68
C VAL A 133 -10.24 -9.92 -5.71
N GLU A 134 -10.76 -10.85 -6.52
CA GLU A 134 -10.16 -12.16 -6.73
C GLU A 134 -8.77 -12.06 -7.36
N ASN A 135 -8.64 -11.22 -8.39
CA ASN A 135 -7.35 -10.93 -9.00
C ASN A 135 -6.40 -10.19 -8.03
N LEU A 136 -6.89 -9.20 -7.27
CA LEU A 136 -6.07 -8.56 -6.23
C LEU A 136 -5.59 -9.59 -5.20
N TYR A 137 -6.49 -10.47 -4.75
CA TYR A 137 -6.21 -11.46 -3.73
C TYR A 137 -5.11 -12.44 -4.12
N SER A 138 -4.99 -12.84 -5.39
CA SER A 138 -3.90 -13.72 -5.84
C SER A 138 -2.55 -13.02 -5.89
N LEU A 139 -2.53 -11.68 -6.03
CA LEU A 139 -1.30 -10.90 -6.26
C LEU A 139 -0.72 -10.25 -4.99
N VAL A 140 -1.44 -10.25 -3.87
CA VAL A 140 -0.99 -9.63 -2.62
C VAL A 140 -0.91 -10.63 -1.48
N HIS A 141 -0.04 -10.38 -0.51
CA HIS A 141 0.17 -11.23 0.66
C HIS A 141 -0.08 -10.44 1.95
N THR A 142 -0.15 -11.15 3.08
CA THR A 142 -0.14 -10.50 4.39
C THR A 142 1.14 -9.65 4.51
N GLY A 143 1.00 -8.43 5.03
CA GLY A 143 2.08 -7.45 5.12
C GLY A 143 2.24 -6.53 3.90
N THR A 144 1.57 -6.83 2.76
CA THR A 144 1.55 -5.94 1.59
C THR A 144 1.11 -4.53 2.02
N PRO A 145 1.90 -3.49 1.74
CA PRO A 145 1.55 -2.10 2.06
C PRO A 145 0.28 -1.65 1.33
N VAL A 146 -0.55 -0.90 2.05
CA VAL A 146 -1.76 -0.25 1.55
C VAL A 146 -1.72 1.22 1.92
N ILE A 147 -1.54 2.07 0.93
CA ILE A 147 -1.48 3.52 1.10
C ILE A 147 -2.83 4.07 0.67
N ILE A 148 -3.55 4.73 1.57
CA ILE A 148 -4.84 5.35 1.28
C ILE A 148 -4.67 6.86 1.36
N VAL A 149 -4.93 7.55 0.24
CA VAL A 149 -4.79 8.99 0.10
C VAL A 149 -6.10 9.62 -0.35
N GLY A 150 -6.27 10.91 -0.05
CA GLY A 150 -7.39 11.70 -0.54
C GLY A 150 -7.91 12.66 0.52
N LYS A 151 -8.90 13.47 0.14
CA LYS A 151 -9.52 14.42 1.06
C LYS A 151 -10.19 13.67 2.21
N LEU A 152 -9.92 14.09 3.44
CA LEU A 152 -10.71 13.66 4.61
C LEU A 152 -12.16 14.08 4.36
N LEU A 153 -13.05 13.11 4.21
CA LEU A 153 -14.46 13.36 3.88
C LEU A 153 -15.25 13.92 5.07
N ARG A 154 -14.73 13.75 6.28
CA ARG A 154 -15.25 14.35 7.50
C ARG A 154 -14.49 15.64 7.78
N GLY A 155 -15.20 16.77 7.85
CA GLY A 155 -14.63 18.07 8.21
C GLY A 155 -14.23 18.14 9.69
N PRO A 156 -13.69 19.29 10.14
CA PRO A 156 -13.35 19.51 11.54
C PRO A 156 -14.57 19.24 12.43
N ARG A 157 -14.33 18.55 13.54
CA ARG A 157 -15.33 18.27 14.56
C ARG A 157 -14.70 18.52 15.92
N VAL A 158 -15.50 18.81 16.93
CA VAL A 158 -14.98 18.82 18.30
C VAL A 158 -14.51 17.40 18.64
N MET A 159 -13.21 17.22 18.87
CA MET A 159 -12.66 15.93 19.27
C MET A 159 -12.38 15.90 20.77
N ARG A 160 -12.66 14.78 21.42
CA ARG A 160 -12.35 14.51 22.82
C ARG A 160 -11.84 13.08 23.00
N ARG A 161 -11.34 12.77 24.21
CA ARG A 161 -10.88 11.42 24.55
C ARG A 161 -11.95 10.36 24.23
N GLY A 162 -11.56 9.32 23.52
CA GLY A 162 -12.43 8.26 23.00
C GLY A 162 -12.74 8.39 21.51
N ASP A 163 -12.51 9.56 20.92
CA ASP A 163 -12.58 9.74 19.48
C ASP A 163 -11.47 8.99 18.75
N CYS A 164 -11.76 8.54 17.53
CA CYS A 164 -10.78 7.91 16.67
C CYS A 164 -11.01 8.25 15.19
N GLY A 165 -9.96 8.10 14.37
CA GLY A 165 -10.02 8.29 12.93
C GLY A 165 -8.77 8.89 12.31
N SER A 166 -8.79 9.03 10.98
CA SER A 166 -7.70 9.67 10.22
C SER A 166 -7.56 11.17 10.52
N ASP A 167 -8.66 11.82 10.89
CA ASP A 167 -8.70 13.19 11.39
C ASP A 167 -7.93 13.31 12.72
N VAL A 168 -8.10 12.33 13.61
CA VAL A 168 -7.31 12.23 14.85
C VAL A 168 -5.83 12.03 14.56
N ILE A 169 -5.45 11.19 13.59
CA ILE A 169 -4.04 11.05 13.15
C ILE A 169 -3.48 12.40 12.72
N GLU A 170 -4.24 13.20 11.97
CA GLU A 170 -3.75 14.49 11.47
C GLU A 170 -3.45 15.44 12.64
N VAL A 171 -4.36 15.53 13.61
CA VAL A 171 -4.13 16.32 14.83
C VAL A 171 -2.94 15.78 15.63
N GLN A 172 -2.85 14.47 15.85
CA GLN A 172 -1.70 13.84 16.52
C GLN A 172 -0.39 14.17 15.81
N ARG A 173 -0.38 14.14 14.47
CA ARG A 173 0.79 14.46 13.65
C ARG A 173 1.21 15.92 13.82
N VAL A 174 0.26 16.85 13.80
CA VAL A 174 0.56 18.28 13.98
C VAL A 174 1.05 18.57 15.39
N LEU A 175 0.35 18.10 16.43
CA LEU A 175 0.77 18.23 17.82
C LEU A 175 2.17 17.64 18.03
N LYS A 176 2.49 16.51 17.39
CA LYS A 176 3.80 15.88 17.46
C LYS A 176 4.89 16.71 16.80
N ARG A 177 4.63 17.25 15.60
CA ARG A 177 5.57 18.17 14.91
C ARG A 177 5.85 19.43 15.72
N GLN A 178 4.86 19.92 16.45
CA GLN A 178 5.01 21.10 17.31
C GLN A 178 5.56 20.76 18.71
N GLY A 179 5.94 19.51 18.98
CA GLY A 179 6.55 19.10 20.27
C GLY A 179 5.57 18.87 21.41
N PHE A 180 4.26 19.02 21.18
CA PHE A 180 3.24 18.79 22.21
C PHE A 180 2.87 17.33 22.38
N TYR A 181 3.08 16.44 21.40
CA TYR A 181 2.65 15.05 21.48
C TYR A 181 3.80 14.05 21.19
N ALA A 182 4.13 13.21 22.17
CA ALA A 182 5.17 12.18 22.04
C ALA A 182 4.61 10.78 21.72
N GLY A 183 3.29 10.60 21.78
CA GLY A 183 2.64 9.30 21.60
C GLY A 183 2.64 8.77 20.15
N PRO A 184 2.05 7.58 19.93
CA PRO A 184 1.94 6.97 18.60
C PRO A 184 0.96 7.72 17.69
N LEU A 185 1.17 7.65 16.37
CA LEU A 185 0.19 8.14 15.38
C LEU A 185 -0.83 7.04 15.09
N ASP A 186 -1.58 6.65 16.12
CA ASP A 186 -2.50 5.52 16.09
C ASP A 186 -3.95 5.91 15.77
N GLY A 187 -4.24 7.21 15.62
CA GLY A 187 -5.58 7.69 15.33
C GLY A 187 -6.57 7.49 16.47
N ASN A 188 -6.09 7.23 17.69
CA ASN A 188 -6.91 7.17 18.89
C ASN A 188 -6.66 8.41 19.77
N PHE A 189 -7.73 9.10 20.12
CA PHE A 189 -7.68 10.16 21.12
C PHE A 189 -7.64 9.53 22.52
N GLY A 190 -6.44 9.09 22.92
CA GLY A 190 -6.16 8.54 24.25
C GLY A 190 -5.71 9.60 25.27
N TRP A 191 -5.35 9.14 26.46
CA TRP A 191 -4.86 9.98 27.57
C TRP A 191 -3.62 10.82 27.21
N ALA A 192 -2.68 10.23 26.47
CA ALA A 192 -1.47 10.95 26.03
C ALA A 192 -1.81 12.13 25.11
N MET A 193 -2.82 11.96 24.24
CA MET A 193 -3.27 13.03 23.34
C MET A 193 -4.05 14.09 24.10
N ARG A 194 -4.91 13.68 25.05
CA ARG A 194 -5.61 14.59 25.97
C ARG A 194 -4.63 15.53 26.69
N ALA A 195 -3.60 14.96 27.32
CA ALA A 195 -2.58 15.74 28.00
C ALA A 195 -1.80 16.66 27.04
N ALA A 196 -1.61 16.25 25.77
CA ALA A 196 -1.01 17.10 24.76
C ALA A 196 -1.90 18.30 24.38
N VAL A 197 -3.21 18.09 24.28
CA VAL A 197 -4.18 19.16 24.00
C VAL A 197 -4.28 20.14 25.16
N GLU A 198 -4.31 19.66 26.41
CA GLU A 198 -4.30 20.50 27.61
C GLU A 198 -3.04 21.39 27.65
N ARG A 199 -1.84 20.81 27.44
CA ARG A 199 -0.58 21.56 27.34
C ARG A 199 -0.56 22.54 26.16
N PHE A 200 -1.11 22.14 25.02
CA PHE A 200 -1.19 22.99 23.84
C PHE A 200 -2.06 24.23 24.11
N ARG A 201 -3.21 24.05 24.77
CA ARG A 201 -4.10 25.13 25.18
C ARG A 201 -3.43 26.08 26.15
N GLU A 202 -2.80 25.54 27.20
CA GLU A 202 -2.06 26.32 28.19
C GLU A 202 -0.96 27.17 27.52
N ALA A 203 -0.14 26.57 26.66
CA ALA A 203 0.95 27.26 25.96
C ALA A 203 0.49 28.38 25.03
N HIS A 204 -0.78 28.35 24.58
CA HIS A 204 -1.37 29.38 23.70
C HIS A 204 -2.39 30.27 24.42
N GLY A 205 -2.49 30.20 25.75
CA GLY A 205 -3.39 31.04 26.54
C GLY A 205 -4.89 30.76 26.29
N LEU A 206 -5.24 29.56 25.82
CA LEU A 206 -6.63 29.15 25.64
C LEU A 206 -7.26 28.75 26.99
N PRO A 207 -8.59 28.86 27.15
CA PRO A 207 -9.29 28.36 28.34
C PRO A 207 -8.98 26.87 28.61
N PRO A 208 -8.84 26.46 29.89
CA PRO A 208 -8.65 25.06 30.26
C PRO A 208 -9.81 24.20 29.75
N ASP A 209 -9.51 23.30 28.83
CA ASP A 209 -10.41 22.27 28.30
C ASP A 209 -9.55 21.13 27.72
N ASP A 210 -10.15 19.99 27.42
CA ASP A 210 -9.49 18.81 26.85
C ASP A 210 -9.91 18.51 25.40
N ALA A 211 -10.68 19.42 24.78
CA ALA A 211 -11.17 19.28 23.42
C ALA A 211 -10.20 19.81 22.35
N VAL A 212 -10.31 19.27 21.14
CA VAL A 212 -9.82 19.91 19.91
C VAL A 212 -11.04 20.55 19.25
N ASP A 213 -11.19 21.85 19.41
CA ASP A 213 -12.27 22.69 18.87
C ASP A 213 -11.72 23.74 17.90
N ASP A 214 -12.56 24.64 17.39
CA ASP A 214 -12.16 25.63 16.37
C ASP A 214 -10.95 26.50 16.74
N PRO A 215 -10.80 27.03 17.98
CA PRO A 215 -9.57 27.69 18.41
C PRO A 215 -8.33 26.80 18.26
N VAL A 216 -8.41 25.54 18.70
CA VAL A 216 -7.29 24.60 18.61
C VAL A 216 -6.97 24.29 17.15
N TYR A 217 -7.97 23.99 16.30
CA TYR A 217 -7.75 23.74 14.86
C TYR A 217 -7.06 24.91 14.17
N ARG A 218 -7.49 26.15 14.43
CA ARG A 218 -6.88 27.35 13.87
C ARG A 218 -5.40 27.49 14.25
N LEU A 219 -5.05 27.24 15.51
CA LEU A 219 -3.67 27.29 15.98
C LEU A 219 -2.81 26.12 15.47
N LEU A 220 -3.43 24.96 15.20
CA LEU A 220 -2.77 23.83 14.56
C LEU A 220 -2.58 24.04 13.04
N GLY A 221 -3.29 24.99 12.43
CA GLY A 221 -3.27 25.22 10.98
C GLY A 221 -4.01 24.12 10.20
N LEU A 222 -5.11 23.61 10.76
CA LEU A 222 -5.98 22.57 10.20
C LEU A 222 -7.36 23.10 9.84
#